data_AF-A0A1C5K481-F1
#
_entry.id   AF-A0A1C5K481-F1
#
_cell.length_a   1.000
_cell.length_b   1.000
_cell.length_c   1.000
_cell.angle_alpha   90.00
_cell.angle_beta   90.00
_cell.angle_gamma   90.00
#
_symmetry.space_group_name_H-M   'P 1'
#
loop_
_entity.id
_entity.type
_entity.pdbx_description
1 polymer ?
#
loop_
_entity_poly.entity_id
_entity_poly.type
_entity_poly.pdbx_seq_one_letter_code
_entity_poly.pdbx_strand_id
1 'polypeptide(L)'
;MKEENIVDLEIGDDGRLILFCGRGSDFSRGQDQQFVLDSVAALFTRGIVELAGQIGREHGYSGRWMFALGLTNLTGKMTSAALNRFGGGYVPYSAERYLESTEVVTSELLAQPGAVTHRLVRRLLRGLGTGAHGYQQLLL
;
A
#
# COMPACT_ATOMS: atom_id res chain seq x y z
N MET A 1 -0.06 -15.55 18.36
CA MET A 1 0.82 -15.62 17.17
C MET A 1 1.43 -14.24 17.00
N LYS A 2 2.74 -14.08 17.23
CA LYS A 2 3.47 -12.82 16.97
C LYS A 2 3.78 -12.80 15.48
N GLU A 3 3.38 -11.76 14.76
CA GLU A 3 3.87 -11.52 13.40
C GLU A 3 5.36 -11.17 13.49
N GLU A 4 6.22 -12.07 13.00
CA GLU A 4 7.68 -11.87 12.98
C GLU A 4 8.17 -11.12 11.74
N ASN A 5 7.39 -11.10 10.66
CA ASN A 5 7.74 -10.42 9.41
C ASN A 5 6.96 -9.13 9.22
N ILE A 6 7.67 -8.01 9.05
CA ILE A 6 7.12 -6.68 8.78
C ILE A 6 6.67 -6.58 7.32
N VAL A 7 7.30 -7.33 6.41
CA VAL A 7 7.02 -7.37 4.98
C VAL A 7 7.34 -8.78 4.47
N ASP A 8 6.45 -9.37 3.67
CA ASP A 8 6.60 -10.65 2.98
C ASP A 8 6.21 -10.47 1.50
N LEU A 9 7.03 -10.97 0.59
CA LEU A 9 6.85 -10.82 -0.86
C LEU A 9 6.89 -12.18 -1.52
N GLU A 10 5.76 -12.60 -2.10
CA GLU A 10 5.67 -13.80 -2.92
C GLU A 10 5.67 -13.42 -4.40
N ILE A 11 6.52 -14.08 -5.18
CA ILE A 11 6.59 -13.96 -6.65
C ILE A 11 6.23 -15.31 -7.25
N GLY A 12 5.16 -15.36 -8.04
CA GLY A 12 4.77 -16.54 -8.81
C GLY A 12 5.34 -16.48 -10.22
N ASP A 13 5.68 -17.65 -10.78
CA ASP A 13 6.18 -17.81 -12.16
C ASP A 13 5.16 -17.37 -13.22
N ASP A 14 3.90 -17.19 -12.82
CA ASP A 14 2.79 -16.67 -13.63
C ASP A 14 2.72 -15.13 -13.68
N GLY A 15 3.63 -14.43 -12.98
CA GLY A 15 3.61 -12.97 -12.85
C GLY A 15 2.76 -12.48 -11.68
N ARG A 16 2.37 -13.37 -10.76
CA ARG A 16 1.72 -12.98 -9.51
C ARG A 16 2.74 -12.37 -8.55
N LEU A 17 2.41 -11.20 -7.99
CA LEU A 17 3.18 -10.58 -6.92
C LEU A 17 2.25 -10.32 -5.73
N ILE A 18 2.53 -10.95 -4.59
CA ILE A 18 1.78 -10.75 -3.35
C ILE A 18 2.69 -10.10 -2.33
N LEU A 19 2.28 -8.96 -1.80
CA LEU A 19 2.93 -8.33 -0.67
C LEU A 19 2.04 -8.44 0.57
N PHE A 20 2.56 -9.04 1.63
CA PHE A 20 2.00 -8.91 2.97
C PHE A 20 2.85 -7.94 3.76
N CYS A 21 2.25 -6.93 4.39
CA CYS A 21 2.94 -6.10 5.37
C CYS A 21 2.38 -6.43 6.76
N GLY A 22 3.14 -7.20 7.55
CA GLY A 22 2.87 -7.34 8.98
C GLY A 22 3.12 -6.03 9.72
N ARG A 23 2.44 -5.80 10.84
CA ARG A 23 2.47 -4.50 11.55
C ARG A 23 2.01 -3.29 10.71
N GLY A 24 1.02 -3.48 9.85
CA GLY A 24 0.30 -2.36 9.21
C GLY A 24 -0.31 -1.37 10.22
N SER A 25 -0.31 -1.72 11.50
CA SER A 25 -0.52 -0.81 12.60
C SER A 25 0.55 -0.85 13.69
N ASP A 26 0.95 0.32 14.21
CA ASP A 26 1.87 0.46 15.34
C ASP A 26 1.22 1.18 16.53
N PHE A 27 1.80 1.00 17.72
CA PHE A 27 1.41 1.70 18.95
C PHE A 27 2.31 2.91 19.18
N SER A 28 1.75 4.05 19.59
CA SER A 28 2.55 5.14 20.14
C SER A 28 2.83 4.87 21.62
N ARG A 29 4.10 4.96 22.07
CA ARG A 29 4.43 4.82 23.51
C ARG A 29 3.69 5.90 24.31
N GLY A 30 2.71 5.48 25.11
CA GLY A 30 1.90 6.36 25.96
C GLY A 30 0.47 6.63 25.46
N GLN A 31 0.06 6.06 24.32
CA GLN A 31 -1.34 6.04 23.88
C GLN A 31 -1.78 4.62 23.54
N ASP A 32 -2.90 4.17 24.10
CA ASP A 32 -3.50 2.84 23.85
C ASP A 32 -4.11 2.69 22.44
N GLN A 33 -3.66 3.48 21.45
CA GLN A 33 -4.27 3.55 20.13
C GLN A 33 -3.33 3.00 19.05
N GLN A 34 -3.85 2.09 18.23
CA GLN A 34 -3.18 1.55 17.05
C GLN A 34 -3.47 2.45 15.83
N PHE A 35 -2.44 2.74 15.01
CA PHE A 35 -2.55 3.61 13.84
C PHE A 35 -2.11 2.90 12.57
N VAL A 36 -2.75 3.18 11.44
CA VAL A 36 -2.38 2.66 10.12
C VAL A 36 -1.16 3.42 9.58
N LEU A 37 -0.11 2.71 9.17
CA LEU A 37 1.06 3.27 8.49
C LEU A 37 0.80 3.36 6.97
N ASP A 38 -0.07 4.28 6.56
CA ASP A 38 -0.51 4.40 5.17
C ASP A 38 0.56 4.90 4.21
N SER A 39 1.50 5.72 4.70
CA SER A 39 2.72 6.09 3.95
C SER A 39 3.57 4.88 3.57
N VAL A 40 3.69 3.93 4.49
CA VAL A 40 4.49 2.71 4.31
C VAL A 40 3.80 1.78 3.32
N ALA A 41 2.47 1.64 3.42
CA ALA A 41 1.68 0.89 2.43
C ALA A 41 1.84 1.47 1.02
N ALA A 42 1.79 2.79 0.86
CA ALA A 42 1.99 3.45 -0.43
C ALA A 42 3.44 3.28 -0.97
N LEU A 43 4.44 3.45 -0.10
CA LEU A 43 5.85 3.33 -0.48
C LEU A 43 6.20 1.91 -0.93
N PHE A 44 5.79 0.88 -0.19
CA PHE A 44 6.07 -0.50 -0.57
C PHE A 44 5.30 -0.92 -1.83
N THR A 45 4.06 -0.45 -1.99
CA THR A 45 3.30 -0.66 -3.22
C THR A 45 4.06 -0.08 -4.42
N ARG A 46 4.58 1.15 -4.29
CA ARG A 46 5.38 1.79 -5.34
C ARG A 46 6.65 1.01 -5.67
N GLY A 47 7.41 0.61 -4.64
CA GLY A 47 8.65 -0.13 -4.83
C GLY A 47 8.44 -1.47 -5.56
N ILE A 48 7.35 -2.18 -5.26
CA ILE A 48 7.02 -3.44 -5.94
C ILE A 48 6.59 -3.23 -7.38
N VAL A 49 5.76 -2.21 -7.64
CA VAL A 49 5.35 -1.84 -9.01
C VAL A 49 6.59 -1.55 -9.86
N GLU A 50 7.54 -0.78 -9.33
CA GLU A 50 8.80 -0.49 -10.02
C GLU A 50 9.66 -1.73 -10.20
N LEU A 51 9.82 -2.56 -9.16
CA LEU A 51 10.58 -3.80 -9.21
C LEU A 51 10.04 -4.76 -10.28
N ALA A 52 8.72 -4.95 -10.35
CA ALA A 52 8.08 -5.77 -11.36
C ALA A 52 8.34 -5.25 -12.78
N GLY A 53 8.30 -3.92 -12.96
CA GLY A 53 8.67 -3.27 -14.22
C GLY A 53 10.13 -3.57 -14.61
N GLN A 54 11.05 -3.53 -13.64
CA GLN A 54 12.45 -3.88 -13.86
C GLN A 54 12.64 -5.35 -14.23
N ILE A 55 12.03 -6.26 -13.48
CA ILE A 55 12.06 -7.71 -13.77
C ILE A 55 11.52 -7.97 -15.17
N GLY A 56 10.38 -7.38 -15.53
CA GLY A 56 9.80 -7.54 -16.86
C GLY A 56 10.69 -7.01 -17.97
N ARG A 57 11.40 -5.91 -17.74
CA ARG A 57 12.37 -5.35 -18.68
C ARG A 57 13.61 -6.23 -18.84
N GLU A 58 14.17 -6.71 -17.73
CA GLU A 58 15.42 -7.48 -17.71
C GLU A 58 15.25 -8.90 -18.24
N HIS A 59 14.12 -9.54 -17.94
CA HIS A 59 13.84 -10.93 -18.31
C HIS A 59 12.89 -11.07 -19.51
N GLY A 60 12.44 -9.96 -20.10
CA GLY A 60 11.56 -9.98 -21.27
C GLY A 60 10.15 -10.51 -20.99
N TYR A 61 9.70 -10.47 -19.73
CA TYR A 61 8.33 -10.84 -19.40
C TYR A 61 7.34 -9.83 -20.01
N SER A 62 6.57 -10.32 -20.96
CA SER A 62 5.56 -9.58 -21.73
C SER A 62 4.12 -9.92 -21.33
N GLY A 63 3.96 -10.78 -20.33
CA GLY A 63 2.66 -11.13 -19.76
C GLY A 63 2.03 -10.01 -18.93
N ARG A 64 0.88 -10.32 -18.33
CA ARG A 64 0.15 -9.40 -17.47
C ARG A 64 0.53 -9.66 -16.02
N TRP A 65 0.83 -8.60 -15.30
CA TRP A 65 1.08 -8.61 -13.87
C TRP A 65 -0.23 -8.41 -13.13
N MET A 66 -0.47 -9.22 -12.11
CA MET A 66 -1.60 -9.05 -11.20
C MET A 66 -1.09 -8.58 -9.84
N PHE A 67 -1.53 -7.39 -9.43
CA PHE A 67 -1.23 -6.82 -8.12
C PHE A 67 -2.48 -6.79 -7.26
N ALA A 68 -2.31 -7.08 -5.97
CA ALA A 68 -3.33 -6.85 -4.96
C ALA A 68 -2.70 -6.24 -3.71
N LEU A 69 -3.38 -5.25 -3.12
CA LEU A 69 -3.04 -4.65 -1.83
C LEU A 69 -4.13 -5.02 -0.83
N GLY A 70 -3.74 -5.76 0.21
CA GLY A 70 -4.61 -6.18 1.30
C GLY A 70 -4.15 -5.62 2.65
N LEU A 71 -5.08 -5.03 3.42
CA LEU A 71 -4.86 -4.68 4.82
C LEU A 71 -6.01 -5.23 5.66
N THR A 72 -5.73 -5.66 6.88
CA THR A 72 -6.71 -6.22 7.82
C THR A 72 -6.63 -5.51 9.17
N ASN A 73 -7.58 -5.81 10.08
CA ASN A 73 -7.67 -5.21 11.40
C ASN A 73 -7.72 -3.68 11.34
N LEU A 74 -8.46 -3.09 10.40
CA LEU A 74 -8.47 -1.64 10.17
C LEU A 74 -9.55 -0.90 10.97
N THR A 75 -10.56 -1.60 11.49
CA THR A 75 -11.73 -0.96 12.12
C THR A 75 -11.30 -0.03 13.26
N GLY A 76 -11.71 1.24 13.18
CA GLY A 76 -11.45 2.24 14.22
C GLY A 76 -10.01 2.77 14.25
N LYS A 77 -9.11 2.28 13.40
CA LYS A 77 -7.73 2.79 13.30
C LYS A 77 -7.69 4.08 12.50
N MET A 78 -6.85 5.01 12.93
CA MET A 78 -6.56 6.26 12.21
C MET A 78 -5.22 6.17 11.51
N THR A 79 -4.96 7.01 10.50
CA THR A 79 -3.62 7.16 9.92
C THR A 79 -2.61 7.60 10.99
N SER A 80 -1.36 7.16 10.87
CA SER A 80 -0.26 7.67 11.69
C SER A 80 -0.01 9.17 11.49
N ALA A 81 -0.46 9.77 10.38
CA ALA A 81 -0.41 11.21 10.16
C ALA A 81 -1.28 12.00 11.16
N ALA A 82 -2.30 11.35 11.76
CA ALA A 82 -3.15 11.95 12.78
C ALA A 82 -2.42 12.14 14.12
N LEU A 83 -1.34 11.39 14.38
CA LEU A 83 -0.53 11.52 15.61
C LEU A 83 0.22 12.85 15.69
N ASN A 84 0.66 13.37 14.54
CA ASN A 84 1.59 14.50 14.47
C ASN A 84 0.93 15.84 14.13
N ARG A 85 -0.39 15.87 13.84
CA ARG A 85 -1.11 17.11 13.50
C ARG A 85 -2.29 17.33 14.44
N PHE A 86 -2.22 18.40 15.22
CA PHE A 86 -3.39 19.04 15.83
C PHE A 86 -4.23 19.70 14.71
N GLY A 87 -5.11 18.94 14.06
CA GLY A 87 -5.97 19.48 13.01
C GLY A 87 -6.94 18.43 12.45
N GLY A 88 -8.23 18.76 12.42
CA GLY A 88 -9.31 17.89 11.98
C GLY A 88 -9.26 17.55 10.48
N GLY A 89 -9.79 16.38 10.13
CA GLY A 89 -9.89 15.89 8.74
C GLY A 89 -9.57 14.41 8.56
N TYR A 90 -8.85 13.81 9.51
CA TYR A 90 -8.65 12.36 9.57
C TYR A 90 -9.87 11.69 10.18
N VAL A 91 -10.27 10.56 9.61
CA VAL A 91 -11.43 9.80 10.05
C VAL A 91 -10.97 8.38 10.38
N PRO A 92 -11.44 7.76 11.47
CA PRO A 92 -11.19 6.36 11.72
C PRO A 92 -11.69 5.51 10.55
N TYR A 93 -10.88 4.52 10.16
CA TYR A 93 -11.26 3.63 9.08
C TYR A 93 -12.49 2.80 9.48
N SER A 94 -13.49 2.75 8.60
CA SER A 94 -14.81 2.20 8.94
C SER A 94 -14.94 0.69 8.70
N ALA A 95 -14.03 0.09 7.93
CA ALA A 95 -14.08 -1.31 7.55
C ALA A 95 -12.95 -2.12 8.18
N GLU A 96 -13.19 -3.42 8.37
CA GLU A 96 -12.19 -4.30 8.96
C GLU A 96 -11.03 -4.64 8.02
N ARG A 97 -11.32 -4.66 6.71
CA ARG A 97 -10.36 -5.05 5.68
C ARG A 97 -10.40 -4.06 4.53
N TYR A 98 -9.24 -3.85 3.93
CA TYR A 98 -9.07 -3.20 2.64
C TYR A 98 -8.50 -4.22 1.67
N LEU A 99 -9.08 -4.29 0.47
CA LEU A 99 -8.55 -5.07 -0.64
C LEU A 99 -8.81 -4.31 -1.94
N GLU A 100 -7.75 -4.06 -2.70
CA GLU A 100 -7.83 -3.49 -4.04
C GLU A 100 -6.84 -4.26 -4.92
N SER A 101 -7.20 -4.52 -6.18
CA SER A 101 -6.33 -5.18 -7.14
C SER A 101 -6.34 -4.46 -8.48
N THR A 102 -5.27 -4.66 -9.26
CA THR A 102 -5.19 -4.19 -10.64
C THR A 102 -4.36 -5.16 -11.47
N GLU A 103 -4.65 -5.19 -12.77
CA GLU A 103 -3.89 -5.93 -13.76
C GLU A 103 -3.22 -4.93 -14.71
N VAL A 104 -1.94 -5.14 -15.02
CA VAL A 104 -1.13 -4.21 -15.83
C VAL A 104 -0.11 -4.96 -16.68
N VAL A 105 0.48 -4.28 -17.66
CA VAL A 105 1.56 -4.82 -18.51
C VAL A 105 2.90 -4.16 -18.18
N THR A 106 4.01 -4.81 -18.51
CA THR A 106 5.37 -4.30 -18.26
C THR A 106 5.59 -2.89 -18.82
N SER A 107 5.06 -2.58 -20.01
CA SER A 107 5.20 -1.24 -20.60
C SER A 107 4.51 -0.14 -19.78
N GLU A 108 3.38 -0.46 -19.14
CA GLU A 108 2.67 0.45 -18.25
C GLU A 108 3.43 0.64 -16.92
N LEU A 109 3.99 -0.44 -16.36
CA LEU A 109 4.82 -0.39 -15.16
C LEU A 109 6.05 0.51 -15.33
N LEU A 110 6.66 0.49 -16.53
CA LEU A 110 7.82 1.32 -16.85
C LEU A 110 7.45 2.78 -17.13
N ALA A 111 6.33 3.00 -17.83
CA ALA A 111 5.94 4.34 -18.26
C ALA A 111 5.22 5.14 -17.15
N GLN A 112 4.37 4.49 -16.36
CA GLN A 112 3.46 5.14 -15.41
C GLN A 112 3.32 4.37 -14.09
N PRO A 113 4.43 4.05 -13.39
CA PRO A 113 4.38 3.34 -12.11
C PRO A 113 3.55 4.05 -11.03
N GLY A 114 3.47 5.38 -11.06
CA GLY A 114 2.66 6.17 -10.12
C GLY A 114 1.17 5.99 -10.33
N ALA A 115 0.73 5.91 -11.58
CA ALA A 115 -0.66 5.64 -11.92
C ALA A 115 -1.09 4.25 -11.44
N VAL A 116 -0.22 3.24 -11.59
CA VAL A 116 -0.48 1.88 -11.11
C VAL A 116 -0.58 1.84 -9.58
N THR A 117 0.40 2.44 -8.90
CA THR A 117 0.39 2.60 -7.43
C THR A 117 -0.91 3.28 -6.97
N HIS A 118 -1.29 4.39 -7.62
CA HIS A 118 -2.48 5.14 -7.29
C HIS A 118 -3.77 4.32 -7.41
N ARG A 119 -3.89 3.44 -8.41
CA ARG A 119 -5.05 2.52 -8.52
C ARG A 119 -5.20 1.66 -7.27
N LEU A 120 -4.09 1.15 -6.72
CA LEU A 120 -4.07 0.27 -5.55
C LEU A 120 -4.32 0.98 -4.22
N VAL A 121 -3.86 2.23 -4.06
CA VAL A 121 -3.87 2.90 -2.73
C VAL A 121 -4.93 3.98 -2.56
N ARG A 122 -5.49 4.54 -3.65
CA ARG A 122 -6.39 5.71 -3.59
C ARG A 122 -7.59 5.55 -2.65
N ARG A 123 -8.19 4.36 -2.58
CA ARG A 123 -9.39 4.11 -1.76
C ARG A 123 -9.03 4.00 -0.28
N LEU A 124 -7.87 3.39 0.02
CA LEU A 124 -7.30 3.38 1.37
C LEU A 124 -7.03 4.80 1.86
N LEU A 125 -6.28 5.59 1.08
CA LEU A 125 -5.92 6.97 1.45
C LEU A 125 -7.15 7.87 1.59
N ARG A 126 -8.17 7.67 0.75
CA ARG A 126 -9.45 8.37 0.89
C ARG A 126 -10.17 7.99 2.19
N GLY A 127 -10.23 6.70 2.50
CA GLY A 127 -10.88 6.19 3.72
C GLY A 127 -10.19 6.65 5.01
N LEU A 128 -8.90 6.94 4.95
CA LEU A 128 -8.11 7.48 6.08
C LEU A 128 -8.08 9.02 6.14
N GLY A 129 -8.62 9.71 5.13
CA GLY A 129 -8.55 11.17 5.03
C GLY A 129 -7.19 11.74 4.60
N THR A 130 -6.24 10.90 4.15
CA THR A 130 -4.88 11.31 3.75
C THR A 130 -4.70 11.59 2.25
N GLY A 131 -5.71 11.27 1.44
CA GLY A 131 -5.67 11.41 -0.02
C GLY A 131 -5.43 12.84 -0.55
N ALA A 132 -5.71 13.88 0.24
CA ALA A 132 -5.56 15.27 -0.18
C ALA A 132 -4.14 15.85 0.03
N HIS A 133 -3.31 15.25 0.89
CA HIS A 133 -2.05 15.88 1.34
C HIS A 133 -0.87 14.91 1.54
N GLY A 134 -1.07 13.59 1.52
CA GLY A 134 -0.09 12.65 2.07
C GLY A 134 1.09 12.31 1.15
N TYR A 135 0.86 11.99 -0.13
CA TYR A 135 1.80 11.13 -0.87
C TYR A 135 1.88 11.40 -2.37
N GLN A 136 1.60 12.63 -2.84
CA GLN A 136 1.59 12.95 -4.28
C GLN A 136 2.86 12.50 -5.01
N GLN A 137 4.04 12.58 -4.37
CA GLN A 137 5.31 12.15 -4.96
C GLN A 137 5.38 10.65 -5.29
N LEU A 138 4.62 9.79 -4.59
CA LEU A 138 4.54 8.35 -4.87
C LEU A 138 3.50 8.03 -5.96
N LEU A 139 2.57 8.95 -6.21
CA LEU A 139 1.40 8.79 -7.09
C LEU A 139 1.55 9.47 -8.45
N LEU A 140 2.61 10.26 -8.63
CA LEU A 140 3.07 10.82 -9.90
C LEU A 140 4.03 9.82 -10.59
#